data_AF-A0A843KTV1-F1
#
_entry.id   AF-A0A843KTV1-F1
#
_cell.length_a   1.000
_cell.length_b   1.000
_cell.length_c   1.000
_cell.angle_alpha   90.00
_cell.angle_beta   90.00
_cell.angle_gamma   90.00
#
_symmetry.space_group_name_H-M   'P 1'
#
loop_
_entity.id
_entity.type
_entity.pdbx_description
1 polymer ?
#
loop_
_entity_poly.entity_id
_entity_poly.type
_entity_poly.pdbx_seq_one_letter_code
_entity_poly.pdbx_strand_id
1 'polypeptide(L)'
;MDERTLDAIIARHDAPAGRLLGILGEIQNQEGYVSRETLEMLSEKVGVRISQLYGLATFYSYFTLRPVGDHVITICMGTACHVKGAVAILEALEGLLGIKSDVTDDGKLSITTIDRKFTVEIARCFGACSMAPVLRIDGNLYGYATPEDLPGILGEYGWKP
;
A
#
# COMPACT_ATOMS: atom_id res chain seq x y z
N MET A 1 -3.70 14.80 -9.10
CA MET A 1 -4.77 15.52 -8.38
C MET A 1 -4.83 16.99 -8.78
N ASP A 2 -6.03 17.47 -9.15
CA ASP A 2 -6.28 18.89 -9.46
C ASP A 2 -6.51 19.73 -8.19
N GLU A 3 -6.17 21.02 -8.26
CA GLU A 3 -6.24 21.96 -7.13
C GLU A 3 -7.67 22.08 -6.53
N ARG A 4 -8.70 22.07 -7.38
CA ARG A 4 -10.11 22.14 -6.96
C ARG A 4 -10.54 20.94 -6.11
N THR A 5 -10.01 19.76 -6.44
CA THR A 5 -10.31 18.52 -5.71
C THR A 5 -9.66 18.55 -4.33
N LEU A 6 -8.41 19.02 -4.27
CA LEU A 6 -7.69 19.19 -3.01
C LEU A 6 -8.39 20.18 -2.08
N ASP A 7 -8.87 21.32 -2.60
CA ASP A 7 -9.63 22.30 -1.81
C ASP A 7 -10.92 21.70 -1.24
N ALA A 8 -11.63 20.88 -2.03
CA ALA A 8 -12.84 20.20 -1.58
C ALA A 8 -12.57 19.14 -0.51
N ILE A 9 -11.41 18.49 -0.52
CA ILE A 9 -10.98 17.57 0.54
C ILE A 9 -10.64 18.36 1.80
N ILE A 10 -9.85 19.43 1.69
CA ILE A 10 -9.46 20.27 2.83
C ILE A 10 -10.69 20.83 3.55
N ALA A 11 -11.69 21.31 2.81
CA ALA A 11 -12.93 21.86 3.37
C ALA A 11 -13.76 20.83 4.16
N ARG A 12 -13.63 19.53 3.86
CA ARG A 12 -14.35 18.45 4.56
C ARG A 12 -13.72 18.09 5.92
N HIS A 13 -12.46 18.43 6.14
CA HIS A 13 -11.69 18.02 7.31
C HIS A 13 -11.42 19.18 8.29
N ASP A 14 -12.46 19.88 8.73
CA ASP A 14 -12.31 21.13 9.52
C ASP A 14 -12.00 20.95 11.03
N ALA A 15 -11.70 19.74 11.52
CA ALA A 15 -11.38 19.51 12.94
C ALA A 15 -9.86 19.61 13.25
N PRO A 16 -9.40 20.37 14.28
CA PRO A 16 -7.98 20.71 14.47
C PRO A 16 -7.06 19.53 14.82
N ALA A 17 -7.56 18.46 15.42
CA ALA A 17 -6.78 17.25 15.70
C ALA A 17 -7.15 16.15 14.70
N GLY A 18 -6.21 15.72 13.87
CA GLY A 18 -6.41 14.65 12.87
C GLY A 18 -6.72 15.13 11.44
N ARG A 19 -6.89 16.44 11.20
CA ARG A 19 -7.11 17.04 9.87
C ARG A 19 -6.13 16.53 8.81
N LEU A 20 -4.83 16.52 9.11
CA LEU A 20 -3.81 16.12 8.14
C LEU A 20 -3.90 14.63 7.76
N LEU A 21 -4.16 13.74 8.73
CA LEU A 21 -4.28 12.32 8.45
C LEU A 21 -5.56 12.01 7.67
N GLY A 22 -6.67 12.70 7.98
CA GLY A 22 -7.93 12.57 7.24
C GLY A 22 -7.79 13.04 5.79
N ILE A 23 -7.16 14.19 5.58
CA ILE A 23 -6.88 14.71 4.23
C ILE A 23 -5.97 13.76 3.44
N LEU A 24 -4.85 13.32 4.04
CA LEU A 24 -3.94 12.37 3.38
C LEU A 24 -4.62 11.04 3.07
N GLY A 25 -5.50 10.56 3.95
CA GLY A 25 -6.29 9.35 3.73
C GLY A 25 -7.26 9.48 2.56
N GLU A 26 -7.95 10.62 2.46
CA GLU A 26 -8.87 10.86 1.36
C GLU A 26 -8.15 11.06 0.02
N ILE A 27 -7.00 11.74 0.03
CA ILE A 27 -6.11 11.85 -1.14
C ILE A 27 -5.70 10.47 -1.63
N GLN A 28 -5.23 9.61 -0.71
CA GLN A 28 -4.81 8.26 -1.07
C GLN A 28 -5.98 7.40 -1.56
N ASN A 29 -7.16 7.52 -0.97
CA ASN A 29 -8.33 6.76 -1.43
C ASN A 29 -8.78 7.19 -2.83
N GLN A 30 -8.53 8.43 -3.25
CA GLN A 30 -8.89 8.90 -4.60
C GLN A 30 -7.83 8.55 -5.66
N GLU A 31 -6.55 8.74 -5.36
CA GLU A 31 -5.47 8.60 -6.35
C GLU A 31 -4.65 7.31 -6.18
N GLY A 32 -4.90 6.51 -5.14
CA GLY A 32 -4.14 5.29 -4.80
C GLY A 32 -2.77 5.56 -4.15
N TYR A 33 -2.24 6.77 -4.28
CA TYR A 33 -0.98 7.21 -3.68
C TYR A 33 -0.96 8.72 -3.44
N VAL A 34 -0.04 9.19 -2.62
CA VAL A 34 0.14 10.61 -2.30
C VAL A 34 1.39 11.12 -3.00
N SER A 35 1.22 11.88 -4.08
CA SER A 35 2.35 12.43 -4.83
C SER A 35 3.05 13.58 -4.09
N ARG A 36 4.33 13.77 -4.37
CA ARG A 36 5.12 14.92 -3.87
C ARG A 36 4.44 16.26 -4.17
N GLU A 37 3.99 16.43 -5.40
CA GLU A 37 3.29 17.64 -5.85
C GLU A 37 2.02 17.89 -5.02
N THR A 38 1.27 16.82 -4.69
CA THR A 38 0.08 16.93 -3.84
C THR A 38 0.44 17.33 -2.40
N LEU A 39 1.56 16.83 -1.87
CA LEU A 39 2.07 17.26 -0.56
C LEU A 39 2.55 18.71 -0.56
N GLU A 40 3.18 19.17 -1.64
CA GLU A 40 3.61 20.56 -1.84
C GLU A 40 2.39 21.49 -1.85
N MET A 41 1.37 21.19 -2.68
CA MET A 41 0.12 21.95 -2.70
C MET A 41 -0.60 21.95 -1.33
N LEU A 42 -0.63 20.80 -0.65
CA LEU A 42 -1.24 20.69 0.68
C LEU A 42 -0.49 21.53 1.72
N SER A 43 0.85 21.55 1.64
CA SER A 43 1.73 22.34 2.51
C SER A 43 1.41 23.82 2.41
N GLU A 44 1.27 24.34 1.19
CA GLU A 44 0.93 25.74 0.92
C GLU A 44 -0.48 26.10 1.41
N LYS A 45 -1.48 25.23 1.17
CA LYS A 45 -2.88 25.51 1.52
C LYS A 45 -3.18 25.42 3.01
N VAL A 46 -2.57 24.46 3.72
CA VAL A 46 -2.83 24.22 5.15
C VAL A 46 -1.82 24.96 6.04
N GLY A 47 -0.76 25.54 5.45
CA GLY A 47 0.27 26.28 6.18
C GLY A 47 1.19 25.40 7.03
N VAL A 48 1.33 24.12 6.68
CA VAL A 48 2.16 23.14 7.40
C VAL A 48 3.42 22.89 6.60
N ARG A 49 4.58 22.76 7.26
CA ARG A 49 5.84 22.49 6.57
C ARG A 49 5.79 21.17 5.81
N ILE A 50 6.27 21.17 4.56
CA ILE A 50 6.36 19.99 3.72
C ILE A 50 7.10 18.82 4.40
N SER A 51 8.17 19.11 5.16
CA SER A 51 8.92 18.09 5.90
C SER A 51 8.09 17.36 6.96
N GLN A 52 7.12 18.05 7.57
CA GLN A 52 6.20 17.44 8.52
C GLN A 52 5.19 16.54 7.81
N LEU A 53 4.70 16.93 6.63
CA LEU A 53 3.82 16.10 5.81
C LEU A 53 4.53 14.85 5.30
N TYR A 54 5.77 14.98 4.82
CA TYR A 54 6.61 13.84 4.48
C TYR A 54 6.84 12.92 5.67
N GLY A 55 7.14 13.49 6.85
CA GLY A 55 7.29 12.72 8.07
C GLY A 55 6.04 11.91 8.39
N LEU A 56 4.84 12.47 8.20
CA LEU A 56 3.59 11.73 8.40
C LEU A 56 3.40 10.63 7.34
N ALA A 57 3.62 10.94 6.06
CA ALA A 57 3.45 10.00 4.96
C ALA A 57 4.42 8.80 5.05
N THR A 58 5.66 9.03 5.50
CA THR A 58 6.64 7.95 5.69
C THR A 58 6.45 7.20 7.01
N PHE A 59 6.02 7.88 8.08
CA PHE A 59 5.81 7.27 9.39
C PHE A 59 4.64 6.28 9.39
N TYR A 60 3.52 6.62 8.75
CA TYR A 60 2.36 5.73 8.68
C TYR A 60 2.51 4.74 7.52
N SER A 61 2.60 3.45 7.83
CA SER A 61 2.69 2.39 6.82
C SER A 61 1.53 2.36 5.85
N TYR A 62 0.38 2.94 6.21
CA TYR A 62 -0.79 3.09 5.36
C TYR A 62 -0.53 3.96 4.13
N PHE A 63 0.25 5.05 4.24
CA PHE A 63 0.40 5.98 3.12
C PHE A 63 1.46 5.53 2.12
N THR A 64 1.18 5.66 0.82
CA THR A 64 2.12 5.29 -0.24
C THR A 64 2.49 6.53 -1.04
N LEU A 65 3.79 6.81 -1.16
CA LEU A 65 4.32 7.99 -1.86
C LEU A 65 4.60 7.73 -3.35
N ARG A 66 4.44 6.47 -3.77
CA ARG A 66 4.74 5.98 -5.11
C ARG A 66 3.47 5.49 -5.80
N PRO A 67 3.41 5.56 -7.14
CA PRO A 67 2.32 4.95 -7.86
C PRO A 67 2.29 3.45 -7.59
N VAL A 68 1.16 3.01 -7.03
CA VAL A 68 0.80 1.59 -6.92
C VAL A 68 0.15 1.14 -8.23
N GLY A 69 0.15 -0.16 -8.46
CA GLY A 69 -0.63 -0.76 -9.52
C GLY A 69 -2.12 -0.85 -9.16
N ASP A 70 -2.92 -1.30 -10.11
CA ASP A 70 -4.37 -1.45 -9.94
C ASP A 70 -4.76 -2.32 -8.73
N HIS A 71 -3.92 -3.30 -8.39
CA HIS A 71 -4.11 -4.24 -7.29
C HIS A 71 -2.91 -4.28 -6.36
N VAL A 72 -3.14 -4.11 -5.06
CA VAL A 72 -2.09 -4.11 -4.03
C VAL A 72 -2.16 -5.41 -3.22
N ILE A 73 -1.13 -6.24 -3.39
CA ILE A 73 -0.93 -7.51 -2.69
C ILE A 73 -0.02 -7.26 -1.49
N THR A 74 -0.58 -7.30 -0.27
CA THR A 74 0.18 -7.19 0.97
C THR A 74 0.39 -8.56 1.63
N ILE A 75 1.63 -8.98 1.82
CA ILE A 75 1.98 -10.27 2.46
C ILE A 75 2.29 -10.06 3.94
N CYS A 76 1.75 -10.92 4.81
CA CYS A 76 2.10 -10.92 6.23
C CYS A 76 3.44 -11.63 6.47
N MET A 77 4.45 -10.89 6.90
CA MET A 77 5.74 -11.42 7.38
C MET A 77 5.86 -11.35 8.91
N GLY A 78 4.74 -11.51 9.61
CA GLY A 78 4.73 -11.68 11.06
C GLY A 78 5.30 -13.03 11.47
N THR A 79 5.71 -13.17 12.72
CA THR A 79 6.37 -14.40 13.23
C THR A 79 5.59 -15.67 12.90
N ALA A 80 4.26 -15.66 13.11
CA ALA A 80 3.40 -16.81 12.81
C ALA A 80 3.33 -17.14 11.31
N CYS A 81 3.27 -16.13 10.45
CA CYS A 81 3.22 -16.32 8.99
C CYS A 81 4.60 -16.72 8.43
N HIS A 82 5.67 -16.14 8.99
CA HIS A 82 7.04 -16.46 8.62
C HIS A 82 7.38 -17.92 8.87
N VAL A 83 7.07 -18.45 10.07
CA VAL A 83 7.31 -19.86 10.41
C VAL A 83 6.45 -20.81 9.57
N LYS A 84 5.27 -20.37 9.12
CA LYS A 84 4.38 -21.16 8.27
C LYS A 84 4.67 -21.05 6.77
N GLY A 85 5.75 -20.39 6.36
CA GLY A 85 6.18 -20.38 4.96
C GLY A 85 5.74 -19.17 4.14
N ALA A 86 5.44 -18.02 4.77
CA ALA A 86 5.17 -16.77 4.03
C ALA A 86 6.32 -16.34 3.09
N VAL A 87 7.55 -16.79 3.36
CA VAL A 87 8.70 -16.57 2.46
C VAL A 87 8.51 -17.25 1.11
N ALA A 88 8.04 -18.51 1.10
CA ALA A 88 7.79 -19.25 -0.13
C ALA A 88 6.67 -18.59 -0.97
N ILE A 89 5.69 -17.97 -0.31
CA ILE A 89 4.62 -17.21 -0.98
C ILE A 89 5.18 -15.96 -1.66
N LEU A 90 6.08 -15.23 -0.98
CA LEU A 90 6.76 -14.07 -1.56
C LEU A 90 7.59 -14.49 -2.78
N GLU A 91 8.42 -15.53 -2.65
CA GLU A 91 9.26 -16.02 -3.76
C GLU A 91 8.43 -16.47 -4.96
N ALA A 92 7.30 -17.14 -4.72
CA ALA A 92 6.37 -17.53 -5.78
C ALA A 92 5.72 -16.32 -6.45
N LEU A 93 5.28 -15.31 -5.68
CA LEU A 93 4.74 -14.05 -6.23
C LEU A 93 5.78 -13.31 -7.07
N GLU A 94 7.02 -13.21 -6.58
CA GLU A 94 8.14 -12.61 -7.30
C GLU A 94 8.41 -13.33 -8.64
N GLY A 95 8.39 -14.67 -8.62
CA GLY A 95 8.54 -15.48 -9.83
C GLY A 95 7.39 -15.31 -10.83
N LEU A 96 6.14 -15.29 -10.35
CA LEU A 96 4.94 -15.17 -11.19
C LEU A 96 4.80 -13.78 -11.82
N LEU A 97 5.18 -12.73 -11.09
CA LEU A 97 5.07 -11.36 -11.55
C LEU A 97 6.36 -10.86 -12.22
N GLY A 98 7.44 -11.64 -12.19
CA GLY A 98 8.74 -11.26 -12.75
C GLY A 98 9.37 -10.04 -12.05
N ILE A 99 9.06 -9.85 -10.77
CA ILE A 99 9.54 -8.72 -9.95
C ILE A 99 10.36 -9.24 -8.78
N LYS A 100 11.24 -8.40 -8.25
CA LYS A 100 11.99 -8.71 -7.03
C LYS A 100 11.78 -7.58 -6.03
N SER A 101 11.18 -7.89 -4.89
CA SER A 101 10.93 -6.90 -3.85
C SER A 101 12.23 -6.29 -3.36
N ASP A 102 12.27 -4.96 -3.33
CA ASP A 102 13.43 -4.18 -2.90
C ASP A 102 12.99 -3.11 -1.91
N VAL A 103 13.95 -2.61 -1.13
CA VAL A 103 13.71 -1.53 -0.18
C VAL A 103 13.53 -0.25 -0.97
N THR A 104 12.32 0.30 -0.93
CA THR A 104 12.00 1.59 -1.54
C THR A 104 12.66 2.73 -0.76
N ASP A 105 12.84 3.90 -1.37
CA ASP A 105 13.39 5.11 -0.73
C ASP A 105 12.56 5.54 0.51
N ASP A 106 11.32 5.05 0.61
CA ASP A 106 10.40 5.27 1.71
C ASP A 106 10.59 4.24 2.85
N GLY A 107 11.59 3.36 2.75
CA GLY A 107 11.96 2.33 3.73
C GLY A 107 11.04 1.11 3.75
N LYS A 108 10.12 0.97 2.78
CA LYS A 108 9.16 -0.12 2.68
C LYS A 108 9.62 -1.16 1.66
N LEU A 109 9.37 -2.44 1.93
CA LEU A 109 9.60 -3.49 0.94
C LEU A 109 8.36 -3.58 0.04
N SER A 110 8.43 -2.88 -1.09
CA SER A 110 7.36 -2.89 -2.09
C SER A 110 7.90 -2.76 -3.51
N ILE A 111 7.25 -3.43 -4.45
CA ILE A 111 7.58 -3.33 -5.87
C ILE A 111 6.31 -3.41 -6.71
N THR A 112 6.22 -2.55 -7.71
CA THR A 112 5.13 -2.53 -8.70
C THR A 112 5.61 -3.16 -10.00
N THR A 113 4.78 -4.02 -10.58
CA THR A 113 4.98 -4.61 -11.92
C THR A 113 5.11 -3.55 -13.01
N ILE A 114 5.82 -3.88 -14.10
CA ILE A 114 6.03 -2.94 -15.21
C ILE A 114 4.72 -2.53 -15.89
N ASP A 115 3.76 -3.45 -15.94
CA ASP A 115 2.40 -3.25 -16.45
C ASP A 115 1.52 -2.41 -15.52
N ARG A 116 2.01 -2.01 -14.33
CA ARG A 116 1.28 -1.27 -13.29
C ARG A 116 -0.06 -1.92 -12.89
N LYS A 117 -0.17 -3.24 -13.02
CA LYS A 117 -1.36 -3.98 -12.58
C LYS A 117 -1.27 -4.44 -11.13
N PHE A 118 -0.10 -4.90 -10.72
CA PHE A 118 0.12 -5.45 -9.38
C PHE A 118 1.25 -4.73 -8.66
N THR A 119 1.02 -4.41 -7.39
CA THR A 119 2.05 -4.01 -6.43
C THR A 119 2.13 -5.05 -5.33
N VAL A 120 3.33 -5.57 -5.07
CA VAL A 120 3.59 -6.46 -3.94
C VAL A 120 4.21 -5.65 -2.82
N GLU A 121 3.64 -5.76 -1.62
CA GLU A 121 4.11 -5.09 -0.40
C GLU A 121 4.21 -6.09 0.75
N ILE A 122 5.09 -5.81 1.72
CA ILE A 122 5.20 -6.60 2.94
C ILE A 122 4.68 -5.84 4.14
N ALA A 123 3.75 -6.46 4.87
CA ALA A 123 3.30 -5.99 6.18
C ALA A 123 3.83 -6.89 7.31
N ARG A 124 3.96 -6.30 8.50
CA ARG A 124 4.45 -7.03 9.68
C ARG A 124 3.40 -7.94 10.31
N CYS A 125 2.16 -7.50 10.46
CA CYS A 125 1.12 -8.35 11.04
C CYS A 125 -0.27 -7.80 10.71
N PHE A 126 -1.21 -8.68 10.39
CA PHE A 126 -2.63 -8.34 10.23
C PHE A 126 -3.48 -8.73 11.45
N GLY A 127 -2.89 -9.33 12.49
CA GLY A 127 -3.62 -9.87 13.64
C GLY A 127 -4.41 -11.15 13.36
N ALA A 128 -4.34 -11.70 12.15
CA ALA A 128 -5.06 -12.89 11.71
C ALA A 128 -4.24 -14.19 11.83
N CYS A 129 -3.53 -14.38 12.94
CA CYS A 129 -2.58 -15.48 13.11
C CYS A 129 -3.23 -16.89 13.04
N SER A 130 -4.53 -17.00 13.33
CA SER A 130 -5.30 -18.25 13.20
C SER A 130 -5.36 -18.78 11.77
N MET A 131 -5.27 -17.88 10.79
CA MET A 131 -5.34 -18.18 9.35
C MET A 131 -3.98 -18.10 8.67
N ALA A 132 -2.88 -18.08 9.42
CA ALA A 132 -1.53 -18.00 8.84
C ALA A 132 -1.23 -19.21 7.93
N PRO A 133 -0.57 -19.02 6.78
CA PRO A 133 -0.12 -17.73 6.19
C PRO A 133 -1.26 -16.86 5.64
N VAL A 134 -1.15 -15.53 5.83
CA VAL A 134 -2.18 -14.56 5.40
C VAL A 134 -1.61 -13.60 4.36
N LEU A 135 -2.35 -13.40 3.28
CA LEU A 135 -2.14 -12.34 2.30
C LEU A 135 -3.39 -11.46 2.17
N ARG A 136 -3.21 -10.22 1.73
CA ARG A 136 -4.29 -9.26 1.54
C ARG A 136 -4.22 -8.70 0.14
N ILE A 137 -5.32 -8.66 -0.60
CA ILE A 137 -5.40 -8.02 -1.91
C ILE A 137 -6.56 -7.03 -1.90
N ASP A 138 -6.29 -5.74 -2.12
CA ASP A 138 -7.27 -4.64 -2.13
C ASP A 138 -8.22 -4.62 -0.92
N GLY A 139 -7.72 -5.06 0.24
CA GLY A 139 -8.50 -5.14 1.49
C GLY A 139 -9.10 -6.51 1.80
N ASN A 140 -9.17 -7.43 0.83
CA ASN A 140 -9.63 -8.80 1.04
C ASN A 140 -8.53 -9.65 1.67
N LEU A 141 -8.85 -10.34 2.77
CA LEU A 141 -7.92 -11.24 3.45
C LEU A 141 -8.06 -12.66 2.93
N TYR A 142 -6.95 -13.24 2.50
CA TYR A 142 -6.81 -14.62 2.08
C TYR A 142 -5.96 -15.36 3.13
N GLY A 143 -6.59 -16.31 3.81
CA GLY A 143 -5.97 -17.15 4.83
C GLY A 143 -5.55 -18.51 4.28
N TYR A 144 -4.66 -19.20 4.98
CA TYR A 144 -4.10 -20.51 4.62
C TYR A 144 -3.52 -20.54 3.21
N ALA A 145 -3.05 -19.40 2.72
CA ALA A 145 -2.60 -19.27 1.35
C ALA A 145 -1.35 -20.12 1.12
N THR A 146 -1.34 -20.86 0.01
CA THR A 146 -0.18 -21.61 -0.46
C THR A 146 0.34 -21.03 -1.78
N PRO A 147 1.60 -21.29 -2.16
CA PRO A 147 2.14 -20.89 -3.45
C PRO A 147 1.31 -21.40 -4.65
N GLU A 148 0.64 -22.55 -4.49
CA GLU A 148 -0.18 -23.19 -5.53
C GLU A 148 -1.51 -22.46 -5.75
N ASP A 149 -2.03 -21.76 -4.72
CA ASP A 149 -3.28 -20.99 -4.82
C ASP A 149 -3.07 -19.64 -5.50
N LEU A 150 -1.83 -19.12 -5.52
CA LEU A 150 -1.51 -17.79 -6.03
C LEU A 150 -1.97 -17.55 -7.48
N PRO A 151 -1.74 -18.46 -8.45
CA PRO A 151 -2.22 -18.25 -9.82
C PRO A 151 -3.75 -18.12 -9.90
N GLY A 152 -4.48 -18.88 -9.07
CA GLY A 152 -5.93 -18.82 -9.00
C GLY A 152 -6.41 -17.50 -8.41
N ILE A 153 -5.82 -17.10 -7.28
CA ILE A 153 -6.12 -15.82 -6.61
C ILE A 153 -5.80 -14.65 -7.55
N LEU A 154 -4.61 -14.62 -8.15
CA LEU A 154 -4.22 -13.57 -9.10
C LEU A 154 -5.13 -13.54 -10.34
N GLY A 155 -5.64 -14.69 -10.77
CA GLY A 155 -6.59 -14.80 -11.87
C GLY A 155 -7.92 -14.07 -11.62
N GLU A 156 -8.40 -14.03 -10.37
CA GLU A 156 -9.59 -13.23 -9.99
C GLU A 156 -9.38 -11.73 -10.24
N TYR A 157 -8.12 -11.27 -10.14
CA TYR A 157 -7.69 -9.89 -10.37
C TYR A 157 -7.13 -9.67 -11.78
N GLY A 158 -7.41 -10.58 -12.72
CA GLY A 158 -7.08 -10.40 -14.14
C GLY A 158 -5.62 -10.66 -14.51
N TRP A 159 -4.86 -11.37 -13.66
CA TRP A 159 -3.54 -11.90 -14.03
C TRP A 159 -3.69 -13.02 -15.07
N LYS A 160 -2.81 -13.02 -16.07
CA LYS A 160 -2.68 -14.08 -17.07
C LYS A 160 -1.20 -14.45 -17.16
N PRO A 161 -0.87 -15.76 -17.18
CA PRO A 161 0.50 -16.23 -17.32
C PRO A 161 1.09 -15.94 -18.71
#